data_AF-A0A7J4E647-F1
#
_entry.id   AF-A0A7J4E647-F1
#
_cell.length_a   1.000
_cell.length_b   1.000
_cell.length_c   1.000
_cell.angle_alpha   90.00
_cell.angle_beta   90.00
_cell.angle_gamma   90.00
#
_symmetry.space_group_name_H-M   'P 1'
#
loop_
_entity.id
_entity.type
_entity.pdbx_description
1 polymer ?
#
loop_
_entity_poly.entity_id
_entity_poly.type
_entity_poly.pdbx_seq_one_letter_code
_entity_poly.pdbx_strand_id
1 'polypeptide(L)'
;VKELREKGFGELKGNEVILSPYEAFYLVEKGRVELRELKSQGPVSLKALVKKLSSGKKEELIKYLVYRDLRDRGYIVRPSRRADFEVHGKGPLRRLVSIIHEGRETNVEKLIKLLRFAEEERKELILAVIDRRTDIVYYTLGSLKF
;
A
#
# COMPACT_ATOMS: atom_id res chain seq x y z
N VAL A 1 -14.63 -1.21 15.73
CA VAL A 1 -14.64 -2.22 14.64
C VAL A 1 -15.41 -1.76 13.41
N LYS A 2 -16.71 -1.41 13.53
CA LYS A 2 -17.56 -1.01 12.40
C LYS A 2 -17.03 0.21 11.62
N GLU A 3 -16.57 1.24 12.34
CA GLU A 3 -16.03 2.47 11.74
C GLU A 3 -14.77 2.26 10.89
N LEU A 4 -13.85 1.38 11.32
CA LEU A 4 -12.64 1.07 10.56
C LEU A 4 -12.98 0.38 9.24
N ARG A 5 -13.98 -0.50 9.27
CA ARG A 5 -14.47 -1.24 8.09
C ARG A 5 -15.15 -0.32 7.09
N GLU A 6 -15.99 0.60 7.56
CA GLU A 6 -16.62 1.63 6.71
C GLU A 6 -15.58 2.51 6.01
N LYS A 7 -14.45 2.78 6.69
CA LYS A 7 -13.30 3.51 6.14
C LYS A 7 -12.35 2.63 5.32
N GLY A 8 -12.69 1.37 5.08
CA GLY A 8 -11.93 0.44 4.24
C GLY A 8 -10.63 -0.09 4.86
N PHE A 9 -10.48 -0.05 6.19
CA PHE A 9 -9.33 -0.63 6.90
C PHE A 9 -9.60 -2.06 7.38
N GLY A 10 -8.60 -2.91 7.21
CA GLY A 10 -8.53 -4.27 7.76
C GLY A 10 -9.47 -5.29 7.13
N GLU A 11 -9.26 -6.53 7.53
CA GLU A 11 -10.04 -7.70 7.13
C GLU A 11 -10.78 -8.26 8.34
N LEU A 12 -12.03 -8.66 8.15
CA LEU A 12 -12.81 -9.27 9.22
C LEU A 12 -12.40 -10.73 9.36
N LYS A 13 -11.98 -11.14 10.56
CA LYS A 13 -11.73 -12.54 10.90
C LYS A 13 -12.50 -12.87 12.18
N GLY A 14 -13.65 -13.52 12.02
CA GLY A 14 -14.60 -13.69 13.11
C GLY A 14 -15.14 -12.35 13.60
N ASN A 15 -14.94 -12.04 14.87
CA ASN A 15 -15.37 -10.77 15.49
C ASN A 15 -14.27 -9.71 15.55
N GLU A 16 -13.09 -10.00 15.01
CA GLU A 16 -11.93 -9.13 15.06
C GLU A 16 -11.60 -8.54 13.68
N VAL A 17 -11.01 -7.35 13.67
CA VAL A 17 -10.46 -6.72 12.47
C VAL A 17 -8.96 -6.85 12.49
N ILE A 18 -8.42 -7.55 11.51
CA ILE A 18 -6.98 -7.71 11.33
C ILE A 18 -6.52 -6.61 10.40
N LEU A 19 -5.60 -5.79 10.89
CA LEU A 19 -4.93 -4.75 10.12
C LEU A 19 -3.62 -5.30 9.56
N SER A 20 -3.33 -4.97 8.31
CA SER A 20 -1.98 -5.08 7.78
C SER A 20 -1.01 -4.14 8.52
N PRO A 21 0.31 -4.39 8.47
CA PRO A 21 1.30 -3.51 9.09
C PRO A 21 1.19 -2.04 8.65
N TYR A 22 0.92 -1.79 7.36
CA TYR A 22 0.77 -0.42 6.84
C TYR A 22 -0.51 0.26 7.35
N GLU A 23 -1.63 -0.47 7.44
CA GLU A 23 -2.88 0.05 7.99
C GLU A 23 -2.73 0.41 9.47
N ALA A 24 -2.12 -0.48 10.25
CA ALA A 24 -1.86 -0.22 11.66
C ALA A 24 -0.97 1.02 11.82
N PHE A 25 0.14 1.11 11.07
CA PHE A 25 1.04 2.25 11.17
C PHE A 25 0.37 3.56 10.78
N TYR A 26 -0.39 3.58 9.68
CA TYR A 26 -1.15 4.75 9.25
C TYR A 26 -2.19 5.20 10.27
N LEU A 27 -2.95 4.27 10.85
CA LEU A 27 -3.97 4.62 11.84
C LEU A 27 -3.35 5.18 13.13
N VAL A 28 -2.19 4.68 13.56
CA VAL A 28 -1.46 5.26 14.70
C VAL A 28 -0.88 6.63 14.32
N GLU A 29 -0.30 6.80 13.13
CA GLU A 29 0.25 8.09 12.68
C GLU A 29 -0.84 9.16 12.64
N LYS A 30 -2.04 8.81 12.20
CA LYS A 30 -3.22 9.70 12.18
C LYS A 30 -3.91 9.85 13.54
N GLY A 31 -3.38 9.26 14.62
CA GLY A 31 -3.95 9.33 15.97
C GLY A 31 -5.33 8.67 16.12
N ARG A 32 -5.65 7.70 15.25
CA ARG A 32 -6.97 7.03 15.21
C ARG A 32 -7.03 5.73 16.02
N VAL A 33 -5.89 5.12 16.30
CA VAL A 33 -5.79 3.91 17.11
C VAL A 33 -4.55 3.96 17.99
N GLU A 34 -4.63 3.31 19.14
CA GLU A 34 -3.47 2.97 19.96
C GLU A 34 -3.05 1.53 19.68
N LEU A 35 -1.75 1.28 19.55
CA LEU A 35 -1.21 -0.07 19.50
C LEU A 35 -0.72 -0.50 20.87
N ARG A 36 -1.04 -1.73 21.25
CA ARG A 36 -0.56 -2.37 22.47
C ARG A 36 0.06 -3.71 22.13
N GLU A 37 1.12 -4.08 22.85
CA GLU A 37 1.69 -5.42 22.71
C GLU A 37 0.79 -6.47 23.36
N LEU A 38 0.59 -7.62 22.71
CA LEU A 38 -0.25 -8.69 23.27
C LEU A 38 0.22 -9.18 24.64
N LYS A 39 1.53 -9.31 24.84
CA LYS A 39 2.12 -9.91 26.06
C LYS A 39 2.21 -8.93 27.21
N SER A 40 2.77 -7.74 26.98
CA SER A 40 3.01 -6.75 28.03
C SER A 40 1.81 -5.82 28.24
N GLN A 41 0.86 -5.80 27.31
CA GLN A 41 -0.24 -4.80 27.23
C GLN A 41 0.27 -3.34 27.20
N GLY A 42 1.57 -3.13 27.05
CA GLY A 42 2.21 -1.83 27.02
C GLY A 42 1.95 -1.11 25.71
N PRO A 43 1.85 0.23 25.73
CA PRO A 43 1.66 1.02 24.51
C PRO A 43 2.89 0.91 23.60
N VAL A 44 2.64 0.77 22.30
CA VAL A 44 3.70 0.80 21.27
C VAL A 44 3.76 2.21 20.70
N SER A 45 4.88 2.90 20.93
CA SER A 45 5.07 4.24 20.39
C SER A 45 5.26 4.24 18.87
N LEU A 46 4.87 5.32 18.21
CA LEU A 46 5.17 5.57 16.80
C LEU A 46 6.65 5.41 16.48
N LYS A 47 7.54 5.91 17.36
CA LYS A 47 8.99 5.76 17.21
C LYS A 47 9.42 4.29 17.19
N ALA A 48 8.81 3.44 18.02
CA ALA A 48 9.07 2.00 18.01
C ALA A 48 8.58 1.33 16.72
N LEU A 49 7.43 1.75 16.18
CA LEU A 49 6.91 1.25 14.90
C LEU A 49 7.78 1.67 13.72
N VAL A 50 8.17 2.95 13.65
CA VAL A 50 9.13 3.45 12.65
C VAL A 50 10.42 2.66 12.75
N LYS A 51 10.95 2.45 13.95
CA LYS A 51 12.17 1.65 14.13
C LYS A 51 11.97 0.23 13.62
N LYS A 52 10.84 -0.43 13.87
CA LYS A 52 10.53 -1.77 13.35
C LYS A 52 10.43 -1.80 11.82
N LEU A 53 9.75 -0.83 11.21
CA LEU A 53 9.63 -0.70 9.74
C LEU A 53 10.99 -0.42 9.10
N SER A 54 11.75 0.52 9.65
CA SER A 54 13.06 0.93 9.15
C SER A 54 14.17 -0.07 9.43
N SER A 55 14.05 -0.90 10.48
CA SER A 55 15.05 -1.93 10.81
C SER A 55 15.06 -3.11 9.84
N GLY A 56 14.03 -3.25 9.00
CA GLY A 56 13.80 -4.45 8.21
C GLY A 56 14.30 -4.39 6.77
N LYS A 57 14.05 -3.28 6.04
CA LYS A 57 14.33 -3.09 4.61
C LYS A 57 13.97 -1.66 4.18
N LYS A 58 14.83 -0.98 3.41
CA LYS A 58 14.52 0.35 2.83
C LYS A 58 13.26 0.32 1.96
N GLU A 59 12.97 -0.82 1.32
CA GLU A 59 11.76 -0.99 0.51
C GLU A 59 10.46 -0.88 1.33
N GLU A 60 10.45 -1.31 2.60
CA GLU A 60 9.23 -1.30 3.43
C GLU A 60 8.81 0.11 3.82
N LEU A 61 9.79 0.98 4.10
CA LEU A 61 9.53 2.40 4.35
C LEU A 61 8.95 3.08 3.11
N ILE A 62 9.49 2.77 1.94
CA ILE A 62 9.02 3.31 0.66
C ILE A 62 7.60 2.83 0.35
N LYS A 63 7.31 1.54 0.56
CA LYS A 63 5.94 1.00 0.47
C LYS A 63 4.98 1.74 1.38
N TYR A 64 5.40 2.04 2.61
CA TYR A 64 4.58 2.82 3.51
C TYR A 64 4.31 4.24 3.00
N LEU A 65 5.31 4.93 2.44
CA LEU A 65 5.12 6.28 1.90
C LEU A 65 4.08 6.29 0.76
N VAL A 66 4.14 5.31 -0.15
CA VAL A 66 3.14 5.14 -1.22
C VAL A 66 1.77 4.80 -0.64
N TYR A 67 1.71 3.89 0.33
CA TYR A 67 0.47 3.56 1.02
C TYR A 67 -0.18 4.79 1.65
N ARG A 68 0.60 5.61 2.36
CA ARG A 68 0.15 6.83 3.03
C ARG A 68 -0.36 7.85 2.01
N ASP A 69 0.37 8.12 0.93
CA ASP A 69 -0.05 9.05 -0.11
C ASP A 69 -1.39 8.61 -0.75
N LEU A 70 -1.53 7.34 -1.10
CA LEU A 70 -2.77 6.80 -1.65
C LEU A 70 -3.94 6.89 -0.66
N ARG A 71 -3.72 6.57 0.62
CA ARG A 71 -4.74 6.69 1.67
C ARG A 71 -5.14 8.14 1.94
N ASP A 72 -4.18 9.06 1.96
CA ASP A 72 -4.43 10.50 2.14
C ASP A 72 -5.22 11.07 0.96
N ARG A 73 -5.01 10.53 -0.25
CA ARG A 73 -5.85 10.85 -1.42
C ARG A 73 -7.24 10.22 -1.38
N GLY A 74 -7.57 9.43 -0.36
CA GLY A 74 -8.89 8.82 -0.17
C GLY A 74 -9.10 7.48 -0.87
N TYR A 75 -8.04 6.82 -1.35
CA TYR A 75 -8.16 5.45 -1.86
C TYR A 75 -8.26 4.44 -0.73
N ILE A 76 -8.94 3.32 -1.00
CA ILE A 76 -8.80 2.11 -0.19
C ILE A 76 -7.63 1.33 -0.77
N VAL A 77 -6.63 1.05 0.06
CA VAL A 77 -5.36 0.44 -0.34
C VAL A 77 -5.18 -0.88 0.40
N ARG A 78 -4.90 -1.94 -0.35
CA ARG A 78 -4.68 -3.30 0.15
C ARG A 78 -3.34 -3.84 -0.36
N PRO A 79 -2.55 -4.57 0.45
CA PRO A 79 -1.35 -5.25 -0.04
C PRO A 79 -1.69 -6.24 -1.15
N SER A 80 -0.84 -6.31 -2.18
CA SER A 80 -0.97 -7.30 -3.25
C SER A 80 0.15 -8.33 -3.18
N ARG A 81 -0.12 -9.55 -3.66
CA ARG A 81 0.89 -10.60 -3.83
C ARG A 81 1.58 -10.53 -5.20
N ARG A 82 0.91 -9.97 -6.21
CA ARG A 82 1.38 -9.87 -7.59
C ARG A 82 2.03 -8.52 -7.86
N ALA A 83 1.42 -7.46 -7.35
CA ALA A 83 1.95 -6.10 -7.35
C ALA A 83 2.29 -5.67 -5.91
N ASP A 84 2.54 -4.39 -5.66
CA ASP A 84 2.75 -3.89 -4.29
C ASP A 84 1.42 -3.63 -3.58
N PHE A 85 0.47 -3.00 -4.28
CA PHE A 85 -0.87 -2.73 -3.75
C PHE A 85 -1.97 -2.99 -4.78
N GLU A 86 -3.17 -3.26 -4.28
CA GLU A 86 -4.44 -3.10 -5.02
C GLU A 86 -5.18 -1.90 -4.43
N VAL A 87 -5.71 -1.03 -5.29
CA VAL A 87 -6.41 0.20 -4.88
C VAL A 87 -7.78 0.33 -5.53
N HIS A 88 -8.73 0.89 -4.77
CA HIS A 88 -10.09 1.18 -5.22
C HIS A 88 -10.69 2.38 -4.45
N GLY A 89 -11.93 2.77 -4.77
CA GLY A 89 -12.68 3.79 -4.02
C GLY A 89 -12.91 5.13 -4.74
N LYS A 90 -12.26 5.37 -5.89
CA LYS A 90 -12.55 6.51 -6.78
C LYS A 90 -13.13 6.05 -8.11
N GLY A 91 -14.39 5.62 -8.07
CA GLY A 91 -15.10 5.05 -9.20
C GLY A 91 -15.03 3.51 -9.28
N PRO A 92 -15.57 2.93 -10.37
CA PRO A 92 -15.71 1.47 -10.50
C PRO A 92 -14.38 0.76 -10.80
N LEU A 93 -13.38 1.49 -11.30
CA LEU A 93 -12.09 0.96 -11.72
C LEU A 93 -11.23 0.57 -10.51
N ARG A 94 -10.88 -0.72 -10.45
CA ARG A 94 -9.84 -1.25 -9.55
C ARG A 94 -8.49 -1.11 -10.23
N ARG A 95 -7.43 -0.89 -9.45
CA ARG A 95 -6.09 -0.70 -9.98
C ARG A 95 -5.07 -1.51 -9.20
N LEU A 96 -4.07 -2.02 -9.90
CA LEU A 96 -2.86 -2.57 -9.31
C LEU A 96 -1.79 -1.49 -9.32
N VAL A 97 -1.11 -1.30 -8.18
CA VAL A 97 -0.02 -0.34 -8.05
C VAL A 97 1.28 -1.12 -7.87
N SER A 98 2.26 -0.85 -8.73
CA SER A 98 3.63 -1.35 -8.57
C SER A 98 4.60 -0.19 -8.39
N ILE A 99 5.49 -0.32 -7.43
CA ILE A 99 6.49 0.70 -7.09
C ILE A 99 7.72 0.53 -7.97
N ILE A 100 8.16 1.63 -8.59
CA ILE A 100 9.37 1.70 -9.40
C ILE A 100 10.30 2.76 -8.79
N HIS A 101 11.58 2.44 -8.70
CA HIS A 101 12.59 3.38 -8.21
C HIS A 101 13.26 4.08 -9.39
N GLU A 102 13.24 5.41 -9.40
CA GLU A 102 13.98 6.19 -10.39
C GLU A 102 15.48 5.91 -10.29
N GLY A 103 16.13 5.79 -11.45
CA GLY A 103 17.57 5.51 -11.53
C GLY A 103 17.96 4.08 -11.16
N ARG A 104 16.99 3.17 -10.96
CA ARG A 104 17.23 1.72 -10.90
C ARG A 104 16.72 1.04 -12.17
N GLU A 105 17.47 0.05 -12.64
CA GLU A 105 17.03 -0.78 -13.76
C GLU A 105 15.71 -1.47 -13.42
N THR A 106 14.74 -1.34 -14.32
CA THR A 106 13.46 -2.04 -14.22
C THR A 106 13.36 -3.04 -15.35
N ASN A 107 13.09 -4.29 -15.00
CA ASN A 107 12.93 -5.35 -15.99
C ASN A 107 11.60 -5.16 -16.75
N VAL A 108 11.69 -4.87 -18.05
CA VAL A 108 10.52 -4.66 -18.93
C VAL A 108 9.65 -5.91 -19.03
N GLU A 109 10.21 -7.12 -19.05
CA GLU A 109 9.42 -8.36 -19.07
C GLU A 109 8.57 -8.51 -17.81
N LYS A 110 9.09 -8.09 -16.65
CA LYS A 110 8.31 -8.05 -15.40
C LYS A 110 7.12 -7.10 -15.53
N LEU A 111 7.31 -5.93 -16.11
CA LEU A 111 6.24 -4.96 -16.36
C LEU A 111 5.20 -5.51 -17.35
N ILE A 112 5.63 -6.16 -18.43
CA ILE A 112 4.72 -6.80 -19.40
C ILE A 112 3.89 -7.90 -18.72
N LYS A 113 4.51 -8.75 -17.89
CA LYS A 113 3.79 -9.78 -17.12
C LYS A 113 2.77 -9.17 -16.15
N LEU A 114 3.13 -8.08 -15.47
CA LEU A 114 2.22 -7.35 -14.58
C LEU A 114 1.07 -6.71 -15.34
N LEU A 115 1.34 -6.13 -16.52
CA LEU A 115 0.32 -5.51 -17.36
C LEU A 115 -0.71 -6.54 -17.82
N ARG A 116 -0.25 -7.69 -18.35
CA ARG A 116 -1.13 -8.79 -18.76
C ARG A 116 -2.01 -9.26 -17.59
N PHE A 117 -1.42 -9.46 -16.42
CA PHE A 117 -2.17 -9.84 -15.22
C PHE A 117 -3.22 -8.79 -14.84
N ALA A 118 -2.89 -7.49 -14.92
CA ALA A 118 -3.85 -6.42 -14.65
C ALA A 118 -5.01 -6.44 -15.65
N GLU A 119 -4.72 -6.62 -16.94
CA GLU A 119 -5.73 -6.72 -18.01
C GLU A 119 -6.66 -7.93 -17.84
N GLU A 120 -6.10 -9.11 -17.53
CA GLU A 120 -6.85 -10.34 -17.22
C GLU A 120 -7.81 -10.13 -16.05
N GLU A 121 -7.37 -9.42 -15.01
CA GLU A 121 -8.15 -9.09 -13.83
C GLU A 121 -9.09 -7.88 -14.01
N ARG A 122 -9.13 -7.29 -15.22
CA ARG A 122 -9.88 -6.07 -15.55
C ARG A 122 -9.54 -4.90 -14.62
N LYS A 123 -8.26 -4.74 -14.31
CA LYS A 123 -7.67 -3.69 -13.47
C LYS A 123 -6.73 -2.81 -14.30
N GLU A 124 -6.63 -1.53 -13.95
CA GLU A 124 -5.57 -0.67 -14.51
C GLU A 124 -4.25 -0.94 -13.79
N LEU A 125 -3.14 -0.97 -14.53
CA LEU A 125 -1.81 -1.01 -13.93
C LEU A 125 -1.29 0.43 -13.75
N ILE A 126 -0.98 0.78 -12.50
CA ILE A 126 -0.39 2.05 -12.11
C ILE A 126 1.04 1.81 -11.65
N LEU A 127 1.98 2.59 -12.17
CA LEU A 127 3.36 2.65 -11.73
C LEU A 127 3.52 3.83 -10.78
N ALA A 128 3.86 3.55 -9.52
CA ALA A 128 4.26 4.56 -8.54
C ALA A 128 5.78 4.74 -8.64
N VAL A 129 6.22 5.71 -9.43
CA VAL A 129 7.64 6.02 -9.64
C VAL A 129 8.11 6.94 -8.53
N ILE A 130 9.17 6.55 -7.84
CA ILE A 130 9.70 7.24 -6.66
C ILE A 130 11.12 7.68 -6.94
N ASP A 131 11.37 8.97 -6.75
CA ASP A 131 12.68 9.57 -6.95
C ASP A 131 13.60 9.40 -5.73
N ARG A 132 14.81 9.98 -5.78
CA ARG A 132 15.76 9.95 -4.66
C ARG A 132 15.34 10.81 -3.46
N ARG A 133 14.45 11.79 -3.65
CA ARG A 133 13.91 12.70 -2.63
C ARG A 133 12.57 12.24 -2.06
N THR A 134 12.10 11.05 -2.44
CA THR A 134 10.82 10.45 -2.04
C THR A 134 9.58 11.13 -2.62
N ASP A 135 9.75 11.90 -3.69
CA ASP A 135 8.64 12.39 -4.50
C ASP A 135 8.02 11.21 -5.27
N ILE A 136 6.68 11.15 -5.29
CA ILE A 136 5.92 10.05 -5.89
C ILE A 136 5.15 10.57 -7.09
N VAL A 137 5.40 9.98 -8.26
CA VAL A 137 4.68 10.25 -9.50
C VAL A 137 3.98 8.99 -9.97
N TYR A 138 2.71 9.11 -10.36
CA TYR A 138 1.89 7.98 -10.80
C TYR A 138 1.70 8.00 -12.31
N TYR A 139 2.03 6.90 -12.97
CA TYR A 139 1.80 6.68 -14.41
C TYR A 139 0.85 5.51 -14.62
N THR A 140 -0.02 5.60 -15.61
CA THR A 140 -0.84 4.46 -16.05
C THR A 140 -0.10 3.75 -17.17
N LEU A 141 0.05 2.43 -17.05
CA LEU A 141 0.59 1.58 -18.11
C LEU A 141 -0.56 0.81 -18.76
N GLY A 142 -0.64 0.88 -20.10
CA GLY A 142 -1.67 0.19 -20.89
C GLY A 142 -1.09 -0.36 -22.19
N SER A 143 -1.76 -1.35 -22.76
CA SER A 143 -1.46 -1.81 -24.11
C SER A 143 -2.04 -0.84 -25.14
N LEU A 144 -1.24 -0.51 -26.16
CA LEU A 144 -1.71 0.22 -27.34
C LEU A 144 -1.90 -0.81 -28.46
N LYS A 145 -3.11 -0.93 -28.98
CA LYS A 145 -3.40 -1.73 -30.17
C LYS A 145 -3.44 -0.78 -31.36
N PHE A 146 -2.61 -1.06 -32.37
CA PHE A 146 -2.65 -0.40 -33.67
C PHE A 146 -3.53 -1.20 -34.62
#